data_AF-A0A3D4GYN2-F1
#
_entry.id   AF-A0A3D4GYN2-F1
#
_cell.length_a   1.000
_cell.length_b   1.000
_cell.length_c   1.000
_cell.angle_alpha   90.00
_cell.angle_beta   90.00
_cell.angle_gamma   90.00
#
_symmetry.space_group_name_H-M   'P 1'
#
loop_
_entity.id
_entity.type
_entity.pdbx_description
1 polymer ?
#
loop_
_entity_poly.entity_id
_entity_poly.type
_entity_poly.pdbx_seq_one_letter_code
_entity_poly.pdbx_strand_id
1 'polypeptide(L)'
;GGMNAAKGILTARGGMTSHAAVVARGMGKCCVAGCGDIAIDYGKDLFTANGKVIKAGDWVSLDGSSGEVMLGQVATKESKLSGNFSTVMKWADELRKMDVRTNADTPHDSDVARKFGAEGIGL
;
A
#
# COMPACT_ATOMS: atom_id res chain seq x y z
N GLY A 1 3.77 -1.94 16.72
CA GLY A 1 4.89 -2.75 16.19
C GLY A 1 5.36 -2.18 14.86
N GLY A 2 6.64 -2.37 14.52
CA GLY A 2 7.31 -1.69 13.38
C GLY A 2 6.65 -1.87 12.02
N MET A 3 6.07 -3.05 11.73
CA MET A 3 5.33 -3.31 10.49
C MET A 3 4.12 -2.37 10.32
N ASN A 4 3.43 -2.01 11.41
CA ASN A 4 2.29 -1.09 11.35
C ASN A 4 2.70 0.39 11.20
N ALA A 5 3.94 0.75 11.53
CA ALA A 5 4.44 2.10 11.31
C ALA A 5 4.99 2.31 9.88
N ALA A 6 5.52 1.25 9.26
CA ALA A 6 6.20 1.33 7.96
C ALA A 6 5.25 1.61 6.77
N LYS A 7 5.71 2.32 5.73
CA LYS A 7 4.93 2.51 4.48
C LYS A 7 4.93 1.27 3.57
N GLY A 8 5.98 0.47 3.66
CA GLY A 8 6.11 -0.81 2.97
C GLY A 8 7.11 -1.72 3.66
N ILE A 9 7.15 -2.98 3.25
CA ILE A 9 8.00 -4.02 3.85
C ILE A 9 8.83 -4.66 2.74
N LEU A 10 10.14 -4.74 2.94
CA LEU A 10 11.08 -5.44 2.06
C LEU A 10 11.77 -6.54 2.88
N THR A 11 11.79 -7.77 2.38
CA THR A 11 12.51 -8.87 3.04
C THR A 11 13.49 -9.55 2.11
N ALA A 12 14.66 -9.93 2.63
CA ALA A 12 15.67 -10.68 1.87
C ALA A 12 15.25 -12.15 1.65
N ARG A 13 14.42 -12.68 2.54
CA ARG A 13 13.98 -14.08 2.56
C ARG A 13 12.48 -14.17 2.77
N GLY A 14 11.94 -15.34 2.42
CA GLY A 14 10.52 -15.66 2.55
C GLY A 14 9.75 -15.47 1.24
N GLY A 15 8.81 -16.37 0.96
CA GLY A 15 7.96 -16.29 -0.22
C GLY A 15 6.63 -15.59 0.03
N MET A 16 5.70 -15.74 -0.91
CA MET A 16 4.33 -15.18 -0.84
C MET A 16 3.53 -15.64 0.40
N THR A 17 3.89 -16.77 1.01
CA THR A 17 3.23 -17.31 2.22
C THR A 17 4.02 -17.06 3.50
N SER A 18 5.08 -16.24 3.44
CA SER A 18 5.87 -15.88 4.61
C SER A 18 5.10 -14.98 5.57
N HIS A 19 5.55 -14.92 6.83
CA HIS A 19 4.97 -14.06 7.86
C HIS A 19 4.85 -12.60 7.38
N ALA A 20 5.89 -12.05 6.77
CA ALA A 20 5.87 -10.68 6.25
C ALA A 20 4.80 -10.48 5.17
N ALA A 21 4.70 -11.40 4.21
CA ALA A 21 3.74 -11.30 3.11
C ALA A 21 2.28 -11.41 3.60
N VAL A 22 1.99 -12.38 4.48
CA VAL A 22 0.63 -12.60 5.00
C VAL A 22 0.19 -11.43 5.87
N VAL A 23 1.05 -10.97 6.77
CA VAL A 23 0.74 -9.85 7.68
C VAL A 23 0.58 -8.55 6.89
N ALA A 24 1.48 -8.26 5.94
CA ALA A 24 1.37 -7.05 5.12
C ALA A 24 0.08 -7.02 4.31
N ARG A 25 -0.33 -8.15 3.72
CA ARG A 25 -1.57 -8.27 2.96
C ARG A 25 -2.79 -8.03 3.85
N GLY A 26 -2.82 -8.60 5.05
CA GLY A 26 -3.90 -8.36 6.02
C GLY A 26 -3.98 -6.89 6.46
N MET A 27 -2.85 -6.18 6.44
CA MET A 27 -2.75 -4.76 6.80
C MET A 27 -2.92 -3.81 5.60
N GLY A 28 -3.10 -4.32 4.38
CA GLY A 28 -3.18 -3.50 3.17
C GLY A 28 -1.89 -2.75 2.84
N LYS A 29 -0.72 -3.26 3.27
CA LYS A 29 0.58 -2.60 3.06
C LYS A 29 1.35 -3.23 1.91
N CYS A 30 2.07 -2.38 1.17
CA CYS A 30 3.00 -2.83 0.14
C CYS A 30 4.08 -3.73 0.75
N CYS A 31 4.30 -4.90 0.15
CA CYS A 31 5.32 -5.84 0.60
C CYS A 31 6.01 -6.51 -0.59
N VAL A 32 7.33 -6.44 -0.61
CA VAL A 32 8.18 -7.22 -1.51
C VAL A 32 8.92 -8.23 -0.65
N ALA A 33 8.53 -9.50 -0.76
CA ALA A 33 9.11 -10.57 0.03
C ALA A 33 10.09 -11.41 -0.80
N GLY A 34 11.20 -11.81 -0.20
CA GLY A 34 12.13 -12.78 -0.80
C GLY A 34 13.10 -12.19 -1.81
N CYS A 35 13.50 -10.94 -1.62
CA CYS A 35 14.52 -10.31 -2.45
C CYS A 35 15.91 -10.89 -2.11
N GLY A 36 16.27 -12.01 -2.72
CA GLY A 36 17.54 -12.71 -2.44
C GLY A 36 18.79 -11.89 -2.77
N ASP A 37 18.66 -10.90 -3.65
CA ASP A 37 19.75 -10.05 -4.12
C ASP A 37 20.14 -8.95 -3.11
N ILE A 38 19.37 -8.78 -2.02
CA ILE A 38 19.72 -7.82 -0.97
C ILE A 38 20.57 -8.45 0.13
N ALA A 39 21.71 -7.83 0.43
CA ALA A 39 22.55 -8.17 1.58
C ALA A 39 22.43 -7.10 2.65
N ILE A 40 21.87 -7.47 3.81
CA ILE A 40 21.61 -6.55 4.92
C ILE A 40 22.78 -6.60 5.92
N ASP A 41 23.37 -5.44 6.22
CA ASP A 41 24.37 -5.26 7.27
C ASP A 41 23.71 -4.54 8.45
N TYR A 42 23.23 -5.33 9.41
CA TYR A 42 22.58 -4.82 10.63
C TYR A 42 23.52 -4.00 11.52
N GLY A 43 24.84 -4.19 11.44
CA GLY A 43 25.80 -3.43 12.24
C GLY A 43 26.02 -2.01 11.74
N LYS A 44 25.71 -1.77 10.46
CA LYS A 44 25.90 -0.47 9.80
C LYS A 44 24.58 0.18 9.34
N ASP A 45 23.44 -0.42 9.68
CA ASP A 45 22.10 0.02 9.27
C ASP A 45 22.02 0.32 7.76
N LEU A 46 22.53 -0.61 6.95
CA LEU A 46 22.51 -0.50 5.49
C LEU A 46 22.18 -1.84 4.85
N PHE A 47 21.73 -1.78 3.60
CA PHE A 47 21.70 -2.96 2.74
C PHE A 47 22.34 -2.64 1.40
N THR A 48 22.83 -3.68 0.74
CA THR A 48 23.34 -3.58 -0.63
C THR A 48 22.45 -4.37 -1.57
N ALA A 49 22.25 -3.84 -2.77
CA ALA A 49 21.47 -4.47 -3.83
C ALA A 49 22.16 -4.16 -5.15
N ASN A 50 22.52 -5.20 -5.93
CA ASN A 50 23.16 -5.03 -7.25
C ASN A 50 24.36 -4.05 -7.24
N GLY A 51 25.21 -4.14 -6.21
CA GLY A 51 26.39 -3.28 -6.04
C GLY A 51 26.12 -1.86 -5.56
N LYS A 52 24.86 -1.48 -5.31
CA LYS A 52 24.50 -0.18 -4.71
C LYS A 52 24.33 -0.32 -3.21
N VAL A 53 24.75 0.70 -2.46
CA VAL A 53 24.63 0.78 -0.99
C VAL A 53 23.48 1.72 -0.66
N ILE A 54 22.54 1.26 0.15
CA ILE A 54 21.41 2.02 0.65
C ILE A 54 21.53 2.08 2.17
N LYS A 55 21.54 3.28 2.74
CA LYS A 55 21.67 3.51 4.18
C LYS A 55 20.32 3.82 4.80
N ALA A 56 20.23 3.66 6.12
CA ALA A 56 19.09 4.16 6.87
C ALA A 56 18.84 5.65 6.59
N GLY A 57 17.58 5.99 6.28
CA GLY A 57 17.15 7.34 5.91
C GLY A 57 17.11 7.59 4.40
N ASP A 58 17.74 6.75 3.58
CA ASP A 58 17.65 6.87 2.12
C ASP A 58 16.25 6.48 1.62
N TRP A 59 15.79 7.16 0.57
CA TRP A 59 14.52 6.87 -0.06
C TRP A 59 14.59 5.59 -0.90
N VAL A 60 13.63 4.70 -0.66
CA VAL A 60 13.38 3.49 -1.45
C VAL A 60 11.89 3.40 -1.74
N SER A 61 11.56 3.10 -2.99
CA SER A 61 10.19 2.85 -3.44
C SER A 61 9.99 1.37 -3.72
N LEU A 62 8.81 0.85 -3.36
CA LEU A 62 8.47 -0.57 -3.49
C LEU A 62 7.19 -0.72 -4.29
N ASP A 63 7.19 -1.59 -5.29
CA ASP A 63 5.98 -2.06 -5.97
C ASP A 63 5.69 -3.52 -5.55
N GLY A 64 4.68 -3.68 -4.70
CA GLY A 64 4.25 -5.00 -4.21
C GLY A 64 3.51 -5.83 -5.26
N SER A 65 3.19 -5.28 -6.43
CA SER A 65 2.53 -5.99 -7.53
C SER A 65 3.54 -6.62 -8.48
N SER A 66 4.55 -5.85 -8.91
CA SER A 66 5.64 -6.35 -9.77
C SER A 66 6.78 -7.00 -8.98
N GLY A 67 6.92 -6.68 -7.69
CA GLY A 67 8.04 -7.09 -6.86
C GLY A 67 9.28 -6.20 -7.02
N GLU A 68 9.16 -5.05 -7.68
CA GLU A 68 10.29 -4.16 -7.94
C GLU A 68 10.67 -3.31 -6.72
N VAL A 69 11.97 -3.14 -6.54
CA VAL A 69 12.58 -2.24 -5.55
C VAL A 69 13.34 -1.16 -6.31
N MET A 70 12.93 0.09 -6.12
CA MET A 70 13.41 1.24 -6.89
C MET A 70 14.11 2.22 -5.96
N LEU A 71 15.24 2.76 -6.40
CA LEU A 71 15.97 3.78 -5.64
C LEU A 71 15.32 5.15 -5.77
N GLY A 72 15.29 5.88 -4.65
CA GLY A 72 14.70 7.20 -4.58
C GLY A 72 13.19 7.16 -4.38
N GLN A 73 12.60 8.35 -4.47
CA GLN A 73 11.17 8.57 -4.31
C GLN A 73 10.50 8.57 -5.68
N VAL A 74 9.82 7.47 -6.00
CA VAL A 74 9.04 7.34 -7.24
C VAL A 74 7.67 7.96 -7.01
N ALA A 75 7.20 8.74 -7.99
CA ALA A 75 5.87 9.34 -7.94
C ALA A 75 4.80 8.26 -7.91
N THR A 76 3.97 8.27 -6.86
CA THR A 76 2.83 7.37 -6.76
C THR A 76 1.69 7.86 -7.64
N LYS A 77 0.93 6.92 -8.20
CA LYS A 77 -0.34 7.22 -8.86
C LYS A 77 -1.48 6.83 -7.94
N GLU A 78 -2.51 7.65 -7.91
CA GLU A 78 -3.77 7.25 -7.27
C GLU A 78 -4.33 6.00 -7.97
N SER A 79 -4.74 5.04 -7.16
CA SER A 79 -5.38 3.83 -7.65
C SER A 79 -6.71 4.18 -8.32
N LYS A 80 -6.91 3.68 -9.53
CA LYS A 80 -8.19 3.80 -10.22
C LYS A 80 -9.12 2.69 -9.77
N LEU A 81 -10.37 3.04 -9.47
CA LEU A 81 -11.43 2.05 -9.26
C LEU A 81 -11.63 1.25 -10.56
N SER A 82 -11.51 -0.07 -10.47
CA SER A 82 -11.69 -0.97 -11.62
C SER A 82 -13.18 -1.16 -11.93
N GLY A 83 -13.51 -1.53 -13.18
CA GLY A 83 -14.91 -1.77 -13.58
C GLY A 83 -15.63 -2.81 -12.71
N ASN A 84 -14.90 -3.86 -12.27
CA ASN A 84 -15.45 -4.90 -11.39
C ASN A 84 -15.86 -4.34 -10.03
N PHE A 85 -15.09 -3.39 -9.47
CA PHE A 85 -15.45 -2.73 -8.22
C PHE A 85 -16.77 -1.96 -8.35
N SER A 86 -16.95 -1.24 -9.47
CA SER A 86 -18.20 -0.51 -9.73
C SER A 86 -19.40 -1.45 -9.83
N THR A 87 -19.25 -2.62 -10.47
CA THR A 87 -20.33 -3.62 -10.55
C THR A 87 -20.73 -4.13 -9.17
N VAL A 88 -19.76 -4.49 -8.33
CA VAL A 88 -20.05 -4.96 -6.97
C VAL A 88 -20.70 -3.87 -6.12
N MET A 89 -20.24 -2.63 -6.23
CA MET A 89 -20.84 -1.50 -5.50
C MET A 89 -22.29 -1.23 -5.92
N LYS A 90 -22.61 -1.34 -7.22
CA LYS A 90 -24.00 -1.23 -7.69
C LYS A 90 -24.91 -2.30 -7.07
N TRP A 91 -24.47 -3.56 -7.05
CA TRP A 91 -25.25 -4.61 -6.39
C TRP A 91 -25.41 -4.37 -4.88
N ALA A 92 -24.37 -3.82 -4.23
CA ALA A 92 -24.45 -3.44 -2.82
C ALA A 92 -25.47 -2.31 -2.60
N ASP A 93 -25.49 -1.30 -3.47
CA ASP A 93 -26.42 -0.18 -3.44
C ASP A 93 -27.88 -0.61 -3.67
N GLU A 94 -28.12 -1.59 -4.55
CA GLU A 94 -29.46 -2.13 -4.80
C GLU A 94 -30.05 -2.88 -3.59
N LEU A 95 -29.19 -3.47 -2.75
CA LEU A 95 -29.61 -4.32 -1.63
C LEU A 95 -29.59 -3.60 -0.28
N ARG A 96 -28.82 -2.51 -0.15
CA ARG A 96 -28.69 -1.81 1.12
C ARG A 96 -29.98 -1.06 1.48
N LYS A 97 -30.25 -0.98 2.78
CA LYS A 97 -31.34 -0.16 3.34
C LYS A 97 -30.86 1.14 3.96
N MET A 98 -29.57 1.24 4.28
CA MET A 98 -28.98 2.41 4.91
C MET A 98 -28.26 3.25 3.88
N ASP A 99 -28.37 4.57 4.03
CA ASP A 99 -27.59 5.53 3.27
C ASP A 99 -26.14 5.56 3.75
N VAL A 100 -25.21 5.76 2.82
CA VAL A 100 -23.78 5.84 3.12
C VAL A 100 -23.32 7.28 2.95
N ARG A 101 -23.00 7.94 4.06
CA ARG A 101 -22.44 9.30 4.09
C ARG A 101 -20.96 9.25 4.47
N THR A 102 -20.22 10.28 4.09
CA THR A 102 -18.80 10.43 4.44
C THR A 102 -18.63 11.34 5.64
N ASN A 103 -17.52 11.19 6.34
CA ASN A 103 -17.01 12.25 7.20
C ASN A 103 -16.02 13.06 6.36
N ALA A 104 -16.20 14.37 6.25
CA ALA A 104 -15.37 15.19 5.36
C ALA A 104 -15.27 16.64 5.86
N ASP A 105 -14.05 17.07 6.15
CA ASP A 105 -13.76 18.42 6.66
C ASP A 105 -13.32 19.39 5.55
N THR A 106 -12.96 18.87 4.37
CA THR A 106 -12.46 19.68 3.25
C THR A 106 -13.22 19.45 1.95
N PRO A 107 -13.21 20.43 1.01
CA PRO A 107 -13.80 20.25 -0.32
C PRO A 107 -13.18 19.09 -1.11
N HIS A 108 -11.89 18.83 -0.92
CA HIS A 108 -11.21 17.70 -1.58
C HIS A 108 -11.73 16.36 -1.07
N ASP A 109 -11.86 16.20 0.26
CA ASP A 109 -12.38 14.96 0.86
C ASP A 109 -13.81 14.69 0.40
N SER A 110 -14.63 15.75 0.31
CA SER A 110 -16.01 15.67 -0.19
C SER A 110 -16.07 15.21 -1.65
N ASP A 111 -15.19 15.73 -2.51
CA ASP A 111 -15.11 15.35 -3.92
C ASP A 111 -14.66 13.89 -4.10
N VAL A 112 -13.64 13.47 -3.33
CA VAL A 112 -13.19 12.07 -3.31
C VAL A 112 -14.31 11.17 -2.84
N ALA A 113 -14.93 11.44 -1.69
CA ALA A 113 -16.00 10.61 -1.14
C ALA A 113 -17.18 10.45 -2.11
N ARG A 114 -17.56 11.54 -2.80
CA ARG A 114 -18.62 11.48 -3.82
C ARG A 114 -18.25 10.58 -5.01
N LYS A 115 -16.98 10.57 -5.42
CA LYS A 115 -16.49 9.64 -6.47
C LYS A 115 -16.58 8.16 -6.04
N PHE A 116 -16.53 7.89 -4.74
CA PHE A 116 -16.72 6.55 -4.17
C PHE A 116 -18.19 6.18 -3.89
N GLY A 117 -19.15 7.10 -4.14
CA GLY A 117 -20.58 6.84 -3.98
C GLY A 117 -21.20 7.35 -2.68
N ALA A 118 -20.49 8.19 -1.91
CA ALA A 118 -21.08 8.80 -0.72
C ALA A 118 -22.25 9.73 -1.08
N GLU A 119 -23.35 9.61 -0.34
CA GLU A 119 -24.63 10.28 -0.60
C GLU A 119 -24.79 11.59 0.19
N GLY A 120 -23.77 11.98 0.94
CA GLY A 120 -23.73 13.23 1.69
C GLY A 120 -22.60 13.24 2.72
N ILE A 121 -22.47 14.33 3.46
CA ILE A 121 -21.50 14.48 4.57
C ILE A 121 -22.24 14.28 5.88
N GLY A 122 -21.88 13.26 6.65
CA GLY A 122 -22.54 12.88 7.91
C GLY A 122 -21.89 13.48 9.15
N LEU A 123 -20.60 13.82 9.07
CA LEU A 123 -19.82 14.51 10.10
C LEU A 123 -18.75 15.37 9.45
#